data_AF-A0A7L2HVC7-F1
#
_entry.id   AF-A0A7L2HVC7-F1
#
_cell.length_a   1.000
_cell.length_b   1.000
_cell.length_c   1.000
_cell.angle_alpha   90.00
_cell.angle_beta   90.00
_cell.angle_gamma   90.00
#
_symmetry.space_group_name_H-M   'P 1'
#
loop_
_entity.id
_entity.type
_entity.pdbx_description
1 polymer ?
#
loop_
_entity_poly.entity_id
_entity_poly.type
_entity_poly.pdbx_seq_one_letter_code
_entity_poly.pdbx_strand_id
1 'polypeptide(L)'
;PAALPAAPEPMVLLAVTDFVANSAAFAYFTAGALRRNISSDMLPRRFPLQLRTKSLGLFSPQLQERYPDQPMELHLSARRQPLLSCRPDALHGALFGSAEAFVVLPNATRVPAFLLNIDANVTGKVNVTRNRLRGTVSLTGGLPVPQVKRLETLLKFGLWLFGVPWANSECCPHPV
;
A
#
# COMPACT_ATOMS: atom_id res chain seq x y z
N PRO A 1 24.53 -8.32 -14.50
CA PRO A 1 24.33 -9.29 -15.61
C PRO A 1 23.32 -10.37 -15.21
N ALA A 2 22.16 -10.43 -15.89
CA ALA A 2 21.16 -11.48 -15.66
C ALA A 2 21.50 -12.69 -16.54
N ALA A 3 21.71 -13.87 -15.93
CA ALA A 3 21.91 -15.12 -16.65
C ALA A 3 20.55 -15.82 -16.85
N LEU A 4 20.30 -16.32 -18.05
CA LEU A 4 19.00 -16.86 -18.46
C LEU A 4 19.13 -18.36 -18.73
N PRO A 5 18.19 -19.20 -18.26
CA PRO A 5 18.25 -20.63 -18.50
C PRO A 5 17.87 -20.95 -19.95
N ALA A 6 18.65 -21.82 -20.59
CA ALA A 6 18.37 -22.36 -21.92
C ALA A 6 17.23 -23.39 -21.82
N ALA A 7 16.02 -22.98 -22.19
CA ALA A 7 14.83 -23.81 -22.31
C ALA A 7 14.14 -23.50 -23.65
N PRO A 8 13.31 -24.41 -24.21
CA PRO A 8 12.98 -24.45 -25.65
C PRO A 8 12.41 -23.13 -26.14
N GLU A 9 12.95 -22.68 -27.28
CA GLU A 9 13.00 -21.30 -27.75
C GLU A 9 11.69 -20.51 -27.59
N PRO A 10 11.60 -19.61 -26.60
CA PRO A 10 10.53 -18.63 -26.57
C PRO A 10 10.74 -17.59 -27.69
N MET A 11 9.68 -17.21 -28.41
CA MET A 11 9.75 -16.20 -29.49
C MET A 11 10.27 -14.84 -29.02
N VAL A 12 10.09 -14.52 -27.73
CA VAL A 12 10.60 -13.31 -27.08
C VAL A 12 11.00 -13.65 -25.66
N LEU A 13 12.16 -13.16 -25.23
CA LEU A 13 12.61 -13.29 -23.86
C LEU A 13 12.90 -11.90 -23.27
N LEU A 14 12.19 -11.57 -22.19
CA LEU A 14 12.26 -10.28 -21.52
C LEU A 14 12.87 -10.46 -20.12
N ALA A 15 14.01 -9.81 -19.88
CA ALA A 15 14.62 -9.75 -18.56
C ALA A 15 14.35 -8.37 -17.94
N VAL A 16 13.57 -8.35 -16.86
CA VAL A 16 13.35 -7.14 -16.07
C VAL A 16 14.23 -7.22 -14.83
N THR A 17 15.06 -6.21 -14.63
CA THR A 17 15.97 -6.14 -13.48
C THR A 17 15.43 -5.22 -12.41
N ASP A 18 15.91 -5.43 -11.19
CA ASP A 18 15.69 -4.61 -10.00
C ASP A 18 15.98 -3.14 -10.29
N PHE A 19 16.98 -2.87 -11.14
CA PHE A 19 17.38 -1.53 -11.54
C PHE A 19 16.25 -0.77 -12.23
N VAL A 20 15.52 -1.42 -13.15
CA VAL A 20 14.37 -0.81 -13.85
C VAL A 20 13.28 -0.45 -12.84
N ALA A 21 12.95 -1.39 -11.96
CA ALA A 21 11.91 -1.20 -10.96
C ALA A 21 12.28 -0.12 -9.92
N ASN A 22 13.54 -0.10 -9.46
CA ASN A 22 14.06 0.91 -8.54
C ASN A 22 14.14 2.29 -9.19
N SER A 23 14.48 2.38 -10.47
CA SER A 23 14.49 3.65 -11.20
C SER A 23 13.09 4.25 -11.33
N ALA A 24 12.08 3.41 -11.62
CA ALA A 24 10.68 3.84 -11.60
C ALA A 24 10.26 4.29 -10.19
N ALA A 25 10.55 3.51 -9.16
CA ALA A 25 10.27 3.86 -7.77
C ALA A 25 10.90 5.20 -7.36
N PHE A 26 12.13 5.49 -7.80
CA PHE A 26 12.80 6.77 -7.60
C PHE A 26 12.06 7.91 -8.28
N ALA A 27 11.69 7.75 -9.56
CA ALA A 27 10.97 8.76 -10.32
C ALA A 27 9.60 9.08 -9.68
N TYR A 28 8.82 8.08 -9.31
CA TYR A 28 7.53 8.30 -8.64
C TYR A 28 7.67 8.93 -7.25
N PHE A 29 8.70 8.55 -6.50
CA PHE A 29 8.98 9.16 -5.19
C PHE A 29 9.38 10.63 -5.34
N THR A 30 10.31 10.93 -6.23
CA THR A 30 10.80 12.30 -6.47
C THR A 30 9.74 13.21 -7.09
N ALA A 31 8.86 12.67 -7.92
CA ALA A 31 7.69 13.38 -8.45
C ALA A 31 6.59 13.65 -7.39
N GLY A 32 6.72 13.10 -6.17
CA GLY A 32 5.69 13.21 -5.13
C GLY A 32 4.39 12.49 -5.49
N ALA A 33 4.45 11.51 -6.39
CA ALA A 33 3.29 10.71 -6.82
C ALA A 33 2.94 9.59 -5.82
N LEU A 34 3.86 9.24 -4.92
CA LEU A 34 3.66 8.26 -3.85
C LEU A 34 2.95 8.88 -2.63
N ARG A 35 1.83 9.56 -2.86
CA ARG A 35 0.96 10.12 -1.81
C ARG A 35 -0.50 9.89 -2.16
N ARG A 36 -1.33 9.56 -1.16
CA ARG A 36 -2.74 9.30 -1.36
C ARG A 36 -3.55 9.69 -0.14
N ASN A 37 -4.65 10.39 -0.37
CA ASN A 37 -5.60 10.72 0.67
C ASN A 37 -6.77 9.75 0.55
N ILE A 38 -7.11 9.09 1.65
CA ILE A 38 -8.23 8.16 1.77
C ILE A 38 -9.23 8.78 2.72
N SER A 39 -10.40 9.13 2.21
CA SER A 39 -11.52 9.62 3.00
C SER A 39 -12.51 8.50 3.32
N SER A 40 -13.40 8.74 4.28
CA SER A 40 -14.35 7.72 4.77
C SER A 40 -15.31 7.19 3.70
N ASP A 41 -15.60 7.98 2.66
CA ASP A 41 -16.48 7.66 1.53
C ASP A 41 -15.80 6.78 0.47
N MET A 42 -14.46 6.80 0.39
CA MET A 42 -13.71 5.92 -0.51
C MET A 42 -13.68 4.47 -0.02
N LEU A 43 -13.99 4.23 1.26
CA LEU A 43 -14.01 2.89 1.82
C LEU A 43 -15.32 2.18 1.53
N PRO A 44 -15.29 0.98 0.92
CA PRO A 44 -16.49 0.22 0.69
C PRO A 44 -17.14 -0.13 2.04
N ARG A 45 -18.47 -0.11 2.09
CA ARG A 45 -19.23 -0.42 3.32
C ARG A 45 -18.90 -1.78 3.95
N ARG A 46 -18.37 -2.71 3.15
CA ARG A 46 -17.93 -4.05 3.57
C ARG A 46 -16.59 -4.03 4.31
N PHE A 47 -15.85 -2.93 4.26
CA PHE A 47 -14.58 -2.81 4.95
C PHE A 47 -14.85 -2.70 6.46
N PRO A 48 -14.27 -3.60 7.28
CA PRO A 48 -14.60 -3.74 8.70
C PRO A 48 -14.21 -2.53 9.56
N LEU A 49 -13.32 -1.65 9.07
CA LEU A 49 -12.94 -0.41 9.73
C LEU A 49 -13.37 0.81 8.94
N GLN A 50 -14.52 1.38 9.28
CA GLN A 50 -14.87 2.70 8.75
C GLN A 50 -13.86 3.74 9.26
N LEU A 51 -13.50 4.73 8.45
CA LEU A 51 -12.69 5.88 8.90
C LEU A 51 -13.58 6.86 9.68
N ARG A 52 -13.92 6.48 10.90
CA ARG A 52 -14.64 7.29 11.88
C ARG A 52 -13.95 7.21 13.22
N THR A 53 -14.07 8.25 14.02
CA THR A 53 -13.52 8.24 15.39
C THR A 53 -14.18 7.16 16.24
N LYS A 54 -15.45 6.84 16.00
CA LYS A 54 -16.20 5.78 16.69
C LYS A 54 -15.63 4.38 16.48
N SER A 55 -15.27 4.04 15.25
CA SER A 55 -14.64 2.75 14.92
C SER A 55 -13.18 2.69 15.37
N LEU A 56 -12.47 3.83 15.35
CA LEU A 56 -11.11 3.94 15.86
C LEU A 56 -11.03 4.07 17.39
N GLY A 57 -12.16 4.33 18.07
CA GLY A 57 -12.25 4.38 19.53
C GLY A 57 -11.84 3.07 20.21
N LEU A 58 -11.95 1.93 19.50
CA LEU A 58 -11.40 0.64 19.96
C LEU A 58 -9.87 0.63 20.08
N PHE A 59 -9.18 1.50 19.33
CA PHE A 59 -7.72 1.59 19.32
C PHE A 59 -7.22 2.83 20.06
N SER A 60 -7.99 3.92 20.07
CA SER A 60 -7.67 5.17 20.76
C SER A 60 -8.93 5.75 21.42
N PRO A 61 -9.21 5.40 22.69
CA PRO A 61 -10.41 5.88 23.39
C PRO A 61 -10.41 7.41 23.57
N GLN A 62 -9.23 8.00 23.79
CA GLN A 62 -9.05 9.46 23.92
C GLN A 62 -9.52 10.22 22.66
N LEU A 63 -9.39 9.62 21.48
CA LEU A 63 -9.83 10.23 20.23
C LEU A 63 -11.36 10.29 20.15
N GLN A 64 -12.04 9.23 20.59
CA GLN A 64 -13.50 9.16 20.62
C GLN A 64 -14.09 10.10 21.69
N GLU A 65 -13.42 10.26 22.83
CA GLU A 65 -13.85 11.20 23.88
C GLU A 65 -13.77 12.67 23.40
N ARG A 66 -12.69 13.03 22.70
CA ARG A 66 -12.46 14.40 22.25
C ARG A 66 -13.23 14.76 20.98
N TYR A 67 -13.45 13.79 20.09
CA TYR A 67 -14.13 13.98 18.81
C TYR A 67 -15.15 12.85 18.56
N PRO A 68 -16.34 12.89 19.17
CA PRO A 68 -17.31 11.79 19.07
C PRO A 68 -17.94 11.68 17.67
N ASP A 69 -17.87 10.47 17.09
CA ASP A 69 -18.48 10.07 15.80
C ASP A 69 -18.21 11.04 14.63
N GLN A 70 -16.99 11.54 14.56
CA GLN A 70 -16.53 12.40 13.48
C GLN A 70 -15.93 11.58 12.33
N PRO A 71 -16.11 12.01 11.07
CA PRO A 71 -15.42 11.41 9.94
C PRO A 71 -13.92 11.64 10.03
N MET A 72 -13.16 10.68 9.51
CA MET A 72 -11.71 10.76 9.46
C MET A 72 -11.18 10.63 8.03
N GLU A 73 -10.04 11.27 7.80
CA GLU A 73 -9.25 11.16 6.59
C GLU A 73 -7.87 10.58 6.94
N LEU A 74 -7.33 9.74 6.06
CA LEU A 74 -6.00 9.16 6.20
C LEU A 74 -5.14 9.59 5.02
N HIS A 75 -4.08 10.33 5.30
CA HIS A 75 -3.10 10.73 4.30
C HIS A 75 -1.91 9.77 4.34
N LEU A 76 -1.80 8.97 3.29
CA LEU A 76 -0.68 8.07 3.06
C LEU A 76 0.39 8.78 2.23
N SER A 77 1.65 8.65 2.61
CA SER A 77 2.77 9.19 1.86
C SER A 77 4.00 8.31 1.98
N ALA A 78 4.84 8.28 0.96
CA ALA A 78 6.16 7.67 1.07
C ALA A 78 7.10 8.62 1.82
N ARG A 79 7.74 8.14 2.89
CA ARG A 79 8.81 8.86 3.60
C ARG A 79 10.14 8.73 2.88
N ARG A 80 10.36 7.61 2.20
CA ARG A 80 11.58 7.30 1.43
C ARG A 80 11.21 6.51 0.18
N GLN A 81 12.11 6.52 -0.78
CA GLN A 81 11.98 5.69 -1.98
C GLN A 81 11.78 4.21 -1.59
N PRO A 82 10.76 3.53 -2.14
CA PRO A 82 10.60 2.10 -1.97
C PRO A 82 11.70 1.36 -2.73
N LEU A 83 12.25 0.31 -2.12
CA LEU A 83 13.35 -0.48 -2.69
C LEU A 83 12.83 -1.84 -3.12
N LEU A 84 13.19 -2.29 -4.31
CA LEU A 84 12.80 -3.55 -4.90
C LEU A 84 14.05 -4.40 -5.20
N SER A 85 13.98 -5.70 -4.90
CA SER A 85 15.03 -6.66 -5.21
C SER A 85 14.43 -7.93 -5.78
N CYS A 86 14.87 -8.35 -6.96
CA CYS A 86 14.47 -9.60 -7.57
C CYS A 86 15.44 -10.68 -7.12
N ARG A 87 14.93 -11.68 -6.41
CA ARG A 87 15.67 -12.88 -6.06
C ARG A 87 15.08 -14.08 -6.83
N PRO A 88 15.86 -15.17 -7.00
CA PRO A 88 15.38 -16.34 -7.74
C PRO A 88 14.10 -16.97 -7.17
N ASP A 89 13.87 -16.81 -5.86
CA ASP A 89 12.74 -17.35 -5.13
C ASP A 89 11.51 -16.41 -5.13
N ALA A 90 11.73 -15.09 -5.05
CA ALA A 90 10.68 -14.09 -5.02
C ALA A 90 11.18 -12.68 -5.34
N LEU A 91 10.24 -11.79 -5.68
CA LEU A 91 10.45 -10.35 -5.61
C LEU A 91 10.35 -9.91 -4.14
N HIS A 92 11.32 -9.14 -3.67
CA HIS A 92 11.31 -8.51 -2.36
C HIS A 92 11.14 -7.00 -2.53
N GLY A 93 10.38 -6.37 -1.65
CA GLY A 93 10.24 -4.92 -1.58
C GLY A 93 10.35 -4.43 -0.15
N ALA A 94 10.97 -3.27 0.05
CA ALA A 94 10.96 -2.53 1.29
C ALA A 94 10.21 -1.22 1.07
N LEU A 95 9.13 -1.02 1.83
CA LEU A 95 8.25 0.13 1.75
C LEU A 95 8.41 0.97 3.02
N PHE A 96 8.65 2.26 2.84
CA PHE A 96 8.85 3.23 3.92
C PHE A 96 7.78 4.34 3.80
N GLY A 97 6.63 4.10 4.39
CA GLY A 97 5.47 5.00 4.33
C GLY A 97 5.17 5.69 5.65
N SER A 98 4.35 6.72 5.58
CA SER A 98 3.66 7.35 6.71
C SER A 98 2.17 7.37 6.45
N ALA A 99 1.38 7.24 7.51
CA ALA A 99 -0.06 7.39 7.50
C ALA A 99 -0.44 8.43 8.57
N GLU A 100 -0.82 9.62 8.12
CA GLU A 100 -1.34 10.69 8.97
C GLU A 100 -2.86 10.63 9.01
N ALA A 101 -3.43 10.50 10.21
CA ALA A 101 -4.86 10.50 10.40
C ALA A 101 -5.35 11.90 10.82
N PHE A 102 -6.41 12.36 10.18
CA PHE A 102 -7.07 13.63 10.47
C PHE A 102 -8.51 13.39 10.87
N VAL A 103 -8.99 14.10 11.89
CA VAL A 103 -10.42 14.24 12.16
C VAL A 103 -10.94 15.41 11.33
N VAL A 104 -12.00 15.18 10.58
CA VAL A 104 -12.68 16.24 9.82
C VAL A 104 -13.81 16.77 10.68
N LEU A 105 -13.68 18.02 11.12
CA LEU A 105 -14.71 18.72 11.88
C LEU A 105 -15.88 19.15 10.98
N PRO A 106 -17.07 19.45 11.54
CA PRO A 106 -18.21 19.95 10.78
C PRO A 106 -17.92 21.22 9.97
N ASN A 107 -16.94 22.01 10.43
CA ASN A 107 -16.48 23.24 9.76
C ASN A 107 -15.51 22.97 8.61
N ALA A 108 -15.39 21.71 8.14
CA ALA A 108 -14.42 21.23 7.15
C ALA A 108 -12.94 21.41 7.53
N THR A 109 -12.66 21.77 8.79
CA THR A 109 -11.30 21.86 9.33
C THR A 109 -10.75 20.47 9.64
N ARG A 110 -9.51 20.20 9.23
CA ARG A 110 -8.79 18.96 9.51
C ARG A 110 -7.92 19.12 10.75
N VAL A 111 -8.16 18.30 11.76
CA VAL A 111 -7.34 18.27 12.98
C VAL A 111 -6.47 17.01 12.96
N PRO A 112 -5.14 17.11 13.03
CA PRO A 112 -4.27 15.95 13.08
C PRO A 112 -4.55 15.14 14.35
N ALA A 113 -4.84 13.85 14.19
CA ALA A 113 -5.12 12.92 15.27
C ALA A 113 -3.85 12.17 15.70
N PHE A 114 -3.20 11.51 14.74
CA PHE A 114 -1.99 10.74 14.97
C PHE A 114 -1.20 10.53 13.66
N LEU A 115 0.09 10.26 13.78
CA LEU A 115 0.99 9.89 12.68
C LEU A 115 1.53 8.49 12.93
N LEU A 116 1.38 7.61 11.93
CA LEU A 116 1.96 6.27 11.95
C LEU A 116 3.07 6.16 10.93
N ASN A 117 4.26 5.77 11.39
CA ASN A 117 5.36 5.37 10.52
C ASN A 117 5.20 3.89 10.18
N ILE A 118 5.19 3.57 8.88
CA ILE A 118 5.02 2.23 8.35
C ILE A 118 6.31 1.84 7.66
N ASP A 119 7.01 0.85 8.21
CA ASP A 119 8.14 0.18 7.57
C ASP A 119 7.75 -1.27 7.35
N ALA A 120 7.62 -1.68 6.08
CA ALA A 120 7.11 -3.01 5.73
C ALA A 120 8.00 -3.66 4.67
N ASN A 121 8.31 -4.93 4.89
CA ASN A 121 8.92 -5.77 3.87
C ASN A 121 7.81 -6.57 3.19
N VAL A 122 7.75 -6.48 1.87
CA VAL A 122 6.83 -7.23 1.03
C VAL A 122 7.59 -8.28 0.24
N THR A 123 6.98 -9.44 0.07
CA THR A 123 7.45 -10.45 -0.87
C THR A 123 6.36 -10.72 -1.88
N GLY A 124 6.72 -10.78 -3.15
CA GLY A 124 5.78 -10.98 -4.23
C GLY A 124 6.22 -12.06 -5.20
N LYS A 125 5.27 -12.83 -5.70
CA LYS A 125 5.50 -13.75 -6.82
C LYS A 125 4.77 -13.23 -8.03
N VAL A 126 5.50 -13.09 -9.13
CA VAL A 126 4.95 -12.65 -10.42
C VAL A 126 4.73 -13.87 -11.28
N ASN A 127 3.52 -14.01 -11.81
CA ASN A 127 3.15 -15.08 -12.74
C ASN A 127 2.51 -14.47 -13.99
N VAL A 128 2.95 -14.90 -15.16
CA VAL A 128 2.41 -14.45 -16.45
C VAL A 128 1.34 -15.46 -16.88
N THR A 129 0.10 -15.03 -17.01
CA THR A 129 -0.98 -15.91 -17.48
C THR A 129 -1.82 -15.18 -18.53
N ARG A 130 -1.92 -15.75 -19.75
CA ARG A 130 -2.68 -15.18 -20.88
C ARG A 130 -2.36 -13.71 -21.17
N ASN A 131 -1.09 -13.38 -21.42
CA ASN A 131 -0.58 -12.02 -21.66
C ASN A 131 -0.91 -10.99 -20.56
N ARG A 132 -1.27 -11.44 -19.35
CA ARG A 132 -1.47 -10.57 -18.19
C ARG A 132 -0.45 -10.92 -17.12
N LEU A 133 0.26 -9.90 -16.63
CA LEU A 133 1.09 -10.01 -15.44
C LEU A 133 0.18 -10.07 -14.22
N ARG A 134 0.24 -11.18 -13.47
CA ARG A 134 -0.40 -11.31 -12.17
C ARG A 134 0.67 -11.33 -11.09
N GLY A 135 0.48 -10.55 -10.03
CA GLY A 135 1.34 -10.59 -8.85
C GLY A 135 0.55 -11.06 -7.63
N THR A 136 1.11 -11.95 -6.83
CA THR A 136 0.68 -12.13 -5.44
C THR A 136 1.63 -11.35 -4.55
N VAL A 137 1.11 -10.65 -3.54
CA VAL A 137 1.90 -9.86 -2.60
C VAL A 137 1.60 -10.33 -1.19
N SER A 138 2.66 -10.63 -0.44
CA SER A 138 2.66 -10.98 0.97
C SER A 138 3.36 -9.88 1.76
N LEU A 139 2.73 -9.41 2.83
CA LEU A 139 3.27 -8.39 3.73
C LEU A 139 3.87 -9.07 4.97
N THR A 140 5.11 -8.71 5.29
CA THR A 140 5.82 -9.13 6.50
C THR A 140 6.35 -7.85 7.17
N GLY A 141 5.56 -7.25 8.06
CA GLY A 141 5.93 -6.01 8.75
C GLY A 141 5.09 -5.76 10.00
N GLY A 142 5.72 -5.21 11.04
CA GLY A 142 5.07 -4.89 12.32
C GLY A 142 4.59 -3.44 12.33
N LEU A 143 3.35 -3.20 12.76
CA LEU A 143 2.91 -1.86 13.15
C LEU A 143 3.06 -1.70 14.65
N PRO A 144 3.36 -0.49 15.15
CA PRO A 144 3.48 -0.21 16.58
C PRO A 144 2.15 -0.25 17.35
N VAL A 145 1.08 -0.82 16.78
CA VAL A 145 -0.26 -0.82 17.40
C VAL A 145 -0.45 -2.08 18.24
N PRO A 146 -0.94 -1.99 19.50
CA PRO A 146 -0.91 -3.08 20.48
C PRO A 146 -1.84 -4.29 20.19
N GLN A 147 -2.48 -4.36 19.03
CA GLN A 147 -3.37 -5.46 18.61
C GLN A 147 -2.99 -5.97 17.20
N VAL A 148 -1.77 -6.48 17.10
CA VAL A 148 -1.04 -6.79 15.85
C VAL A 148 -1.82 -7.73 14.91
N LYS A 149 -2.53 -8.75 15.43
CA LYS A 149 -3.22 -9.76 14.60
C LYS A 149 -4.44 -9.22 13.83
N ARG A 150 -5.24 -8.34 14.45
CA ARG A 150 -6.39 -7.72 13.77
C ARG A 150 -5.91 -6.71 12.74
N LEU A 151 -4.93 -5.90 13.11
CA LEU A 151 -4.42 -4.85 12.23
C LEU A 151 -3.66 -5.41 11.02
N GLU A 152 -2.89 -6.49 11.19
CA GLU A 152 -2.25 -7.19 10.06
C GLU A 152 -3.30 -7.70 9.07
N THR A 153 -4.39 -8.30 9.56
CA THR A 153 -5.51 -8.78 8.73
C THR A 153 -6.14 -7.63 7.95
N LEU A 154 -6.32 -6.48 8.62
CA LEU A 154 -6.89 -5.27 8.03
C LEU A 154 -5.96 -4.64 6.98
N LEU A 155 -4.65 -4.68 7.20
CA LEU A 155 -3.67 -4.21 6.23
C LEU A 155 -3.54 -5.13 5.02
N LYS A 156 -3.55 -6.46 5.22
CA LYS A 156 -3.61 -7.40 4.10
C LYS A 156 -4.89 -7.19 3.27
N PHE A 157 -6.02 -6.98 3.94
CA PHE A 157 -7.30 -6.69 3.28
C PHE A 157 -7.30 -5.32 2.58
N GLY A 158 -6.73 -4.29 3.20
CA GLY A 158 -6.58 -2.95 2.61
C GLY A 158 -5.62 -2.93 1.42
N LEU A 159 -4.49 -3.63 1.50
CA LEU A 159 -3.56 -3.78 0.37
C LEU A 159 -4.22 -4.53 -0.79
N TRP A 160 -5.03 -5.55 -0.51
CA TRP A 160 -5.78 -6.28 -1.54
C TRP A 160 -6.89 -5.44 -2.18
N LEU A 161 -7.62 -4.64 -1.40
CA LEU A 161 -8.71 -3.78 -1.89
C LEU A 161 -8.24 -2.53 -2.61
N PHE A 162 -7.14 -1.93 -2.17
CA PHE A 162 -6.70 -0.62 -2.66
C PHE A 162 -5.31 -0.66 -3.30
N GLY A 163 -4.37 -1.40 -2.73
CA GLY A 163 -3.00 -1.48 -3.25
C GLY A 163 -2.90 -2.21 -4.58
N VAL A 164 -3.47 -3.41 -4.68
CA VAL A 164 -3.39 -4.24 -5.90
C VAL A 164 -4.19 -3.63 -7.06
N PRO A 165 -5.44 -3.14 -6.87
CA PRO A 165 -6.20 -2.53 -7.95
C PRO A 165 -5.60 -1.20 -8.42
N TRP A 166 -5.07 -0.38 -7.50
CA TRP A 166 -4.41 0.88 -7.87
C TRP A 166 -3.10 0.64 -8.64
N ALA A 167 -2.25 -0.27 -8.14
CA ALA A 167 -1.05 -0.63 -8.87
C ALA A 167 -1.39 -1.21 -10.25
N ASN A 168 -2.47 -1.98 -10.38
CA ASN A 168 -2.91 -2.51 -11.66
C ASN A 168 -3.48 -1.43 -12.60
N SER A 169 -4.21 -0.42 -12.09
CA SER A 169 -4.75 0.66 -12.94
C SER A 169 -3.65 1.60 -13.47
N GLU A 170 -2.58 1.80 -12.70
CA GLU A 170 -1.44 2.61 -13.11
C GLU A 170 -0.48 1.83 -14.02
N CYS A 171 -0.22 0.55 -13.73
CA CYS A 171 0.70 -0.28 -14.54
C CYS A 171 0.06 -0.85 -15.82
N CYS A 172 -1.26 -1.05 -15.85
CA CYS A 172 -2.01 -1.59 -16.97
C CYS A 172 -3.31 -0.78 -17.16
N PRO A 173 -3.23 0.48 -17.64
CA PRO A 173 -4.43 1.23 -17.98
C PRO A 173 -5.20 0.48 -19.06
N HIS A 174 -6.51 0.29 -18.86
CA HIS A 174 -7.39 -0.27 -19.89
C HIS A 174 -7.29 0.62 -21.14
N PRO A 175 -7.08 0.07 -22.34
CA PRO A 175 -7.19 0.86 -23.56
C PRO A 175 -8.65 1.34 -23.67
N VAL A 176 -8.81 2.66 -23.81
CA VAL A 176 -10.07 3.33 -24.14
C VAL A 176 -10.44 3.02 -25.59
#